data_AF-A0A815KYY5-F1
#
_entry.id   AF-A0A815KYY5-F1
#
_cell.length_a   1.000
_cell.length_b   1.000
_cell.length_c   1.000
_cell.angle_alpha   90.00
_cell.angle_beta   90.00
_cell.angle_gamma   90.00
#
_symmetry.space_group_name_H-M   'P 1'
#
loop_
_entity.id
_entity.type
_entity.pdbx_description
1 polymer ?
#
loop_
_entity_poly.entity_id
_entity_poly.type
_entity_poly.pdbx_seq_one_letter_code
_entity_poly.pdbx_strand_id
1 'polypeptide(L)'
;MLSGENTISPNVAFGTTAVNRPTFPTDIAHDCFGNQQTPVRGVPNLGPGSYNNEEKTTFRYVLDHQPMSRRGYTFNARTEQRKTFEAKIDVPSPDTYQMDLTRLPDKKRAFKPFNGAAQRFSTRAKSADTPGPGNYECDVKQNRQVHMLHSFGGRAKLIPAVKTKCTSLNIDKCVICLQKPIGDYYQYRNEILCSNCFNFNWQWQEKFKRTYLQAFQKVRDCSYIHDHAGTSAKIQLIDDKTTKKLQRKEAYLSLYWP
;
A
#
# COMPACT_ATOMS: atom_id res chain seq x y z
N MET A 1 -23.52 33.04 -71.41
CA MET A 1 -22.37 33.91 -71.69
C MET A 1 -21.25 33.50 -70.75
N LEU A 2 -20.25 32.81 -71.28
CA LEU A 2 -19.05 32.39 -70.53
C LEU A 2 -18.06 33.56 -70.58
N SER A 3 -17.95 34.32 -69.50
CA SER A 3 -16.87 35.30 -69.33
C SER A 3 -15.70 34.59 -68.65
N GLY A 4 -14.72 34.17 -69.45
CA GLY A 4 -13.44 33.70 -68.95
C GLY A 4 -12.71 34.84 -68.25
N GLU A 5 -12.48 34.67 -66.95
CA GLU A 5 -11.56 35.54 -66.21
C GLU A 5 -10.14 35.19 -66.63
N ASN A 6 -9.53 36.09 -67.42
CA ASN A 6 -8.10 36.05 -67.68
C ASN A 6 -7.35 36.28 -66.36
N THR A 7 -6.83 35.21 -65.76
CA THR A 7 -5.90 35.32 -64.64
C THR A 7 -4.58 35.88 -65.15
N ILE A 8 -4.45 37.21 -65.12
CA ILE A 8 -3.18 37.90 -65.34
C ILE A 8 -2.29 37.52 -64.15
N SER A 9 -1.35 36.59 -64.35
CA SER A 9 -0.29 36.35 -63.39
C SER A 9 0.52 37.64 -63.24
N PRO A 10 0.60 38.24 -62.05
CA PRO A 10 1.36 39.48 -61.88
C PRO A 10 2.82 39.23 -62.25
N ASN A 11 3.37 40.13 -63.07
CA ASN A 11 4.76 40.05 -63.52
C ASN A 11 5.67 40.21 -62.28
N VAL A 12 6.18 39.09 -61.74
CA VAL A 12 6.96 39.08 -60.50
C VAL A 12 8.36 39.59 -60.80
N ALA A 13 8.66 40.83 -60.40
CA ALA A 13 10.01 41.37 -60.39
C ALA A 13 10.53 41.50 -58.94
N PHE A 14 11.85 41.61 -58.78
CA PHE A 14 12.44 41.94 -57.47
C PHE A 14 11.94 43.32 -57.02
N GLY A 15 11.31 43.39 -55.85
CA GLY A 15 10.82 44.65 -55.25
C GLY A 15 9.35 45.02 -55.52
N THR A 16 8.59 44.25 -56.32
CA THR A 16 7.16 44.54 -56.54
C THR A 16 6.30 44.11 -55.34
N THR A 17 5.52 45.04 -54.80
CA THR A 17 4.62 44.87 -53.64
C THR A 17 3.30 44.14 -53.96
N ALA A 18 3.08 43.74 -55.20
CA ALA A 18 1.81 43.18 -55.68
C ALA A 18 1.51 41.75 -55.21
N VAL A 19 2.49 41.03 -54.64
CA VAL A 19 2.31 39.68 -54.09
C VAL A 19 2.66 39.72 -52.61
N ASN A 20 1.72 39.29 -51.76
CA ASN A 20 1.95 39.15 -50.33
C ASN A 20 3.00 38.05 -50.14
N ARG A 21 4.24 38.42 -49.77
CA ARG A 21 5.34 37.48 -49.52
C ARG A 21 5.37 37.19 -48.04
N PRO A 22 4.85 36.03 -47.59
CA PRO A 22 4.96 35.67 -46.20
C PRO A 22 6.43 35.58 -45.77
N THR A 23 6.75 36.21 -44.64
CA THR A 23 8.08 36.19 -44.05
C THR A 23 8.05 35.51 -42.69
N PHE A 24 9.13 34.80 -42.36
CA PHE A 24 9.39 34.34 -41.00
C PHE A 24 9.43 35.57 -40.06
N PRO A 25 8.82 35.53 -38.86
CA PRO A 25 8.37 34.35 -38.12
C PRO A 25 6.86 34.06 -38.17
N THR A 26 6.07 34.81 -38.93
CA THR A 26 4.61 34.63 -39.00
C THR A 26 4.17 33.52 -39.94
N ASP A 27 5.00 33.18 -40.93
CA ASP A 27 4.69 32.13 -41.89
C ASP A 27 5.95 31.33 -42.24
N ILE A 28 5.76 30.04 -42.55
CA ILE A 28 6.81 29.04 -42.80
C ILE A 28 6.38 28.14 -43.95
N ALA A 29 7.35 27.79 -44.80
CA ALA A 29 7.14 26.82 -45.88
C ALA A 29 6.61 25.48 -45.33
N HIS A 30 5.54 24.94 -45.94
CA HIS A 30 4.91 23.68 -45.53
C HIS A 30 5.79 22.44 -45.73
N ASP A 31 6.92 22.58 -46.40
CA ASP A 31 7.85 21.49 -46.64
C ASP A 31 8.63 21.14 -45.36
N CYS A 32 8.81 19.86 -45.09
CA CYS A 32 9.50 19.38 -43.89
C CYS A 32 11.04 19.58 -43.91
N PHE A 33 11.58 20.21 -44.95
CA PHE A 33 13.02 20.41 -45.12
C PHE A 33 13.42 21.83 -44.72
N GLY A 34 14.36 21.96 -43.79
CA GLY A 34 15.04 23.22 -43.49
C GLY A 34 14.43 24.11 -42.39
N ASN A 35 13.24 23.78 -41.86
CA ASN A 35 12.62 24.55 -40.78
C ASN A 35 13.21 24.18 -39.41
N GLN A 36 14.40 24.72 -39.10
CA GLN A 36 15.04 24.55 -37.79
C GLN A 36 14.40 25.41 -36.69
N GLN A 37 13.79 26.55 -37.07
CA GLN A 37 13.17 27.49 -36.13
C GLN A 37 11.66 27.35 -36.16
N THR A 38 11.05 27.36 -34.97
CA THR A 38 9.58 27.29 -34.82
C THR A 38 8.98 28.68 -35.07
N PRO A 39 7.86 28.81 -35.82
CA PRO A 39 7.23 30.10 -36.04
C PRO A 39 6.63 30.62 -34.75
N VAL A 40 6.31 31.92 -34.73
CA VAL A 40 5.50 32.48 -33.64
C VAL A 40 4.14 31.79 -33.67
N ARG A 41 3.85 31.01 -32.62
CA ARG A 41 2.56 30.31 -32.46
C ARG A 41 1.58 31.24 -31.74
N GLY A 42 0.43 31.47 -32.34
CA GLY A 42 -0.63 32.31 -31.77
C GLY A 42 -0.90 33.55 -32.60
N VAL A 43 -1.76 34.43 -32.10
CA VAL A 43 -2.09 35.69 -32.76
C VAL A 43 -1.10 36.75 -32.27
N PRO A 44 -0.33 37.40 -33.16
CA PRO A 44 0.75 38.32 -32.77
C PRO A 44 0.25 39.52 -31.95
N ASN A 45 -1.03 39.87 -32.06
CA ASN A 45 -1.64 41.02 -31.39
C ASN A 45 -2.26 40.69 -30.03
N LEU A 46 -2.17 39.45 -29.55
CA LEU A 46 -2.73 39.04 -28.26
C LEU A 46 -1.65 39.02 -27.18
N GLY A 47 -1.82 39.87 -26.17
CA GLY A 47 -0.94 39.92 -24.99
C GLY A 47 -1.20 38.76 -24.01
N PRO A 48 -0.24 38.46 -23.11
CA PRO A 48 -0.43 37.49 -22.04
C PRO A 48 -1.62 37.92 -21.16
N GLY A 49 -2.65 37.06 -21.06
CA GLY A 49 -3.88 37.35 -20.31
C GLY A 49 -5.09 37.75 -21.16
N SER A 50 -4.92 38.00 -22.45
CA SER A 50 -6.03 38.29 -23.39
C SER A 50 -6.62 37.04 -24.07
N TYR A 51 -6.20 35.85 -23.63
CA TYR A 51 -6.72 34.58 -24.15
C TYR A 51 -8.09 34.29 -23.55
N ASN A 52 -9.03 33.82 -24.39
CA ASN A 52 -10.29 33.22 -23.94
C ASN A 52 -10.02 31.85 -23.29
N ASN A 53 -9.44 31.88 -22.08
CA ASN A 53 -9.09 30.68 -21.35
C ASN A 53 -10.33 29.87 -21.00
N GLU A 54 -11.45 30.52 -20.70
CA GLU A 54 -12.72 29.88 -20.31
C GLU A 54 -13.21 28.86 -21.35
N GLU A 55 -13.01 29.13 -22.64
CA GLU A 55 -13.40 28.22 -23.71
C GLU A 55 -12.48 26.99 -23.83
N LYS A 56 -11.20 27.12 -23.43
CA LYS A 56 -10.18 26.07 -23.63
C LYS A 56 -9.79 25.33 -22.35
N THR A 57 -10.11 25.86 -21.19
CA THR A 57 -9.85 25.24 -19.88
C THR A 57 -11.09 24.57 -19.29
N THR A 58 -12.26 24.78 -19.89
CA THR A 58 -13.48 24.10 -19.46
C THR A 58 -13.37 22.60 -19.68
N PHE A 59 -13.97 21.84 -18.75
CA PHE A 59 -14.03 20.38 -18.81
C PHE A 59 -14.59 19.86 -20.14
N ARG A 60 -15.55 20.59 -20.72
CA ARG A 60 -16.16 20.25 -22.01
C ARG A 60 -15.16 20.30 -23.17
N TYR A 61 -14.31 21.33 -23.21
CA TYR A 61 -13.26 21.44 -24.23
C TYR A 61 -12.28 20.27 -24.18
N VAL A 62 -11.89 19.86 -22.97
CA VAL A 62 -10.98 18.73 -22.76
C VAL A 62 -11.58 17.43 -23.28
N LEU A 63 -12.87 17.18 -23.03
CA LEU A 63 -13.57 16.00 -23.54
C LEU A 63 -13.68 16.00 -25.08
N ASP A 64 -14.05 17.12 -25.68
CA ASP A 64 -14.26 17.22 -27.13
C ASP A 64 -12.95 17.10 -27.92
N HIS A 65 -11.83 17.54 -27.34
CA HIS A 65 -10.50 17.49 -27.96
C HIS A 65 -9.64 16.32 -27.43
N GLN A 66 -10.20 15.45 -26.59
CA GLN A 66 -9.51 14.24 -26.17
C GLN A 66 -9.32 13.35 -27.41
N PRO A 67 -8.08 12.96 -27.76
CA PRO A 67 -7.83 12.14 -28.93
C PRO A 67 -8.41 10.73 -28.73
N MET A 68 -9.67 10.54 -29.11
CA MET A 68 -10.36 9.26 -29.10
C MET A 68 -10.15 8.53 -30.43
N SER A 69 -10.07 7.21 -30.38
CA SER A 69 -10.04 6.38 -31.58
C SER A 69 -11.38 6.52 -32.33
N ARG A 70 -11.35 6.96 -33.60
CA ARG A 70 -12.52 6.98 -34.50
C ARG A 70 -13.15 5.60 -34.74
N ARG A 71 -12.47 4.51 -34.37
CA ARG A 71 -12.91 3.12 -34.61
C ARG A 71 -13.79 2.52 -33.50
N GLY A 72 -14.09 3.27 -32.43
CA GLY A 72 -14.88 2.77 -31.30
C GLY A 72 -14.15 1.74 -30.44
N TYR A 73 -14.79 1.35 -29.32
CA TYR A 73 -14.28 0.36 -28.38
C TYR A 73 -14.74 -1.04 -28.84
N THR A 74 -13.83 -1.83 -29.41
CA THR A 74 -14.09 -3.23 -29.77
C THR A 74 -13.63 -4.16 -28.64
N PHE A 75 -14.29 -5.30 -28.46
CA PHE A 75 -13.78 -6.39 -27.62
C PHE A 75 -12.34 -6.73 -28.06
N ASN A 76 -11.37 -6.66 -27.15
CA ASN A 76 -9.90 -6.72 -27.37
C ASN A 76 -9.16 -5.42 -27.77
N ALA A 77 -9.79 -4.25 -27.67
CA ALA A 77 -9.04 -2.98 -27.73
C ALA A 77 -8.06 -2.90 -26.56
N ARG A 78 -6.80 -2.55 -26.84
CA ARG A 78 -5.71 -2.51 -25.86
C ARG A 78 -5.98 -1.42 -24.81
N THR A 79 -6.57 -1.80 -23.68
CA THR A 79 -6.88 -0.94 -22.52
C THR A 79 -5.66 -0.67 -21.63
N GLU A 80 -4.50 -1.22 -21.98
CA GLU A 80 -3.27 -1.05 -21.21
C GLU A 80 -2.87 0.42 -21.21
N GLN A 81 -2.55 0.97 -20.02
CA GLN A 81 -2.04 2.33 -19.90
C GLN A 81 -0.85 2.47 -20.84
N ARG A 82 -0.90 3.44 -21.75
CA ARG A 82 0.26 3.78 -22.58
C ARG A 82 1.39 4.08 -21.59
N LYS A 83 2.44 3.25 -21.60
CA LYS A 83 3.65 3.50 -20.81
C LYS A 83 4.11 4.90 -21.15
N THR A 84 3.92 5.84 -20.23
CA THR A 84 4.58 7.13 -20.28
C THR A 84 6.04 6.80 -20.13
N PHE A 85 6.79 6.91 -21.22
CA PHE A 85 8.24 6.92 -21.11
C PHE A 85 8.57 8.14 -20.26
N GLU A 86 8.94 7.93 -19.01
CA GLU A 86 9.52 8.98 -18.19
C GLU A 86 10.77 9.43 -18.93
N ALA A 87 10.71 10.62 -19.53
CA ALA A 87 11.89 11.24 -20.08
C ALA A 87 12.87 11.37 -18.92
N LYS A 88 13.97 10.59 -18.96
CA LYS A 88 15.09 10.79 -18.05
C LYS A 88 15.71 12.12 -18.40
N ILE A 89 15.22 13.18 -17.77
CA ILE A 89 15.83 14.49 -17.84
C ILE A 89 17.05 14.40 -16.92
N ASP A 90 18.22 14.14 -17.50
CA ASP A 90 19.53 14.11 -16.82
C ASP A 90 19.99 15.53 -16.40
N VAL A 91 19.08 16.49 -16.37
CA VAL A 91 19.34 17.87 -15.96
C VAL A 91 18.84 18.02 -14.52
N PRO A 92 19.73 18.35 -13.56
CA PRO A 92 19.29 18.64 -12.20
C PRO A 92 18.27 19.78 -12.23
N SER A 93 17.12 19.59 -11.58
CA SER A 93 16.13 20.66 -11.39
C SER A 93 16.80 21.85 -10.69
N PRO A 94 16.46 23.11 -11.01
CA PRO A 94 16.97 24.27 -10.27
C PRO A 94 16.84 24.15 -8.75
N ASP A 95 15.79 23.47 -8.26
CA ASP A 95 15.56 23.18 -6.84
C ASP A 95 16.63 22.30 -6.20
N THR A 96 17.37 21.48 -6.97
CA THR A 96 18.44 20.63 -6.42
C THR A 96 19.61 21.42 -5.86
N TYR A 97 19.81 22.66 -6.31
CA TYR A 97 20.83 23.57 -5.78
C TYR A 97 20.33 24.37 -4.56
N GLN A 98 19.02 24.34 -4.29
CA GLN A 98 18.44 25.09 -3.19
C GLN A 98 18.67 24.34 -1.88
N MET A 99 19.39 24.97 -0.95
CA MET A 99 19.54 24.43 0.40
C MET A 99 18.19 24.44 1.11
N ASP A 100 17.85 23.35 1.78
CA ASP A 100 16.61 23.24 2.54
C ASP A 100 16.66 24.15 3.78
N LEU A 101 16.11 25.36 3.64
CA LEU A 101 16.06 26.37 4.70
C LEU A 101 15.14 25.95 5.87
N THR A 102 14.32 24.91 5.68
CA THR A 102 13.48 24.37 6.76
C THR A 102 14.25 23.40 7.66
N ARG A 103 15.38 22.88 7.19
CA ARG A 103 16.23 21.97 7.94
C ARG A 103 17.13 22.77 8.89
N LEU A 104 16.90 22.57 10.19
CA LEU A 104 17.76 23.13 11.22
C LEU A 104 19.19 22.57 11.06
N PRO A 105 20.23 23.42 11.20
CA PRO A 105 21.61 22.96 11.13
C PRO A 105 21.91 21.97 12.26
N ASP A 106 22.69 20.93 11.96
CA ASP A 106 23.10 19.92 12.94
C ASP A 106 23.90 20.59 14.06
N LYS A 107 23.26 20.81 15.21
CA LYS A 107 23.91 21.38 16.39
C LYS A 107 24.83 20.33 17.02
N LYS A 108 26.14 20.59 17.03
CA LYS A 108 27.08 19.82 17.86
C LYS A 108 26.61 19.90 19.32
N ARG A 109 26.54 18.76 20.02
CA ARG A 109 26.10 18.73 21.41
C ARG A 109 27.06 19.57 22.25
N ALA A 110 26.57 20.63 22.86
CA ALA A 110 27.33 21.39 23.84
C ALA A 110 27.59 20.51 25.06
N PHE A 111 28.85 20.44 25.50
CA PHE A 111 29.20 19.78 26.76
C PHE A 111 28.49 20.51 27.91
N LYS A 112 27.89 19.75 28.83
CA LYS A 112 27.22 20.36 30.00
C LYS A 112 28.27 21.11 30.83
N PRO A 113 27.98 22.34 31.28
CA PRO A 113 28.92 23.09 32.11
C PRO A 113 29.25 22.29 33.39
N PHE A 114 30.51 22.40 33.83
CA PHE A 114 31.03 21.80 35.08
C PHE A 114 30.93 20.27 35.18
N ASN A 115 30.97 19.53 34.06
CA ASN A 115 30.87 18.06 34.07
C ASN A 115 29.65 17.54 34.87
N GLY A 116 28.54 18.27 34.84
CA GLY A 116 27.32 17.89 35.56
C GLY A 116 26.77 16.50 35.20
N ALA A 117 27.14 15.99 34.01
CA ALA A 117 26.79 14.65 33.54
C ALA A 117 27.81 13.54 33.90
N ALA A 118 28.88 13.85 34.62
CA ALA A 118 29.78 12.82 35.13
C ALA A 118 29.00 11.88 36.07
N GLN A 119 29.23 10.58 35.96
CA GLN A 119 28.51 9.58 36.74
C GLN A 119 28.90 9.70 38.23
N ARG A 120 28.05 10.33 39.03
CA ARG A 120 28.31 10.67 40.45
C ARG A 120 28.17 9.48 41.41
N PHE A 121 27.54 8.40 40.97
CA PHE A 121 27.30 7.21 41.80
C PHE A 121 27.85 5.98 41.11
N SER A 122 28.66 5.18 41.82
CA SER A 122 29.04 3.85 41.33
C SER A 122 27.77 3.06 41.09
N THR A 123 27.77 2.24 40.05
CA THR A 123 26.64 1.45 39.56
C THR A 123 25.96 0.70 40.70
N ARG A 124 24.95 1.32 41.31
CA ARG A 124 24.09 0.69 42.31
C ARG A 124 23.47 -0.52 41.61
N ALA A 125 23.67 -1.70 42.21
CA ALA A 125 23.09 -2.94 41.74
C ALA A 125 21.62 -2.70 41.41
N LYS A 126 21.27 -2.76 40.12
CA LYS A 126 19.88 -2.74 39.69
C LYS A 126 19.28 -4.01 40.29
N SER A 127 18.42 -3.85 41.30
CA SER A 127 17.56 -4.95 41.73
C SER A 127 16.78 -5.41 40.50
N ALA A 128 17.04 -6.64 40.06
CA ALA A 128 16.53 -7.19 38.81
C ALA A 128 14.98 -7.19 38.74
N ASP A 129 14.32 -7.09 39.89
CA ASP A 129 12.88 -7.24 40.05
C ASP A 129 12.05 -6.00 39.71
N THR A 130 12.66 -4.83 39.50
CA THR A 130 11.89 -3.62 39.14
C THR A 130 12.53 -2.91 37.95
N PRO A 131 11.96 -3.04 36.74
CA PRO A 131 12.46 -2.31 35.59
C PRO A 131 12.40 -0.80 35.87
N GLY A 132 13.53 -0.12 35.66
CA GLY A 132 13.60 1.33 35.79
C GLY A 132 12.74 2.04 34.74
N PRO A 133 12.48 3.35 34.88
CA PRO A 133 11.61 4.08 33.96
C PRO A 133 12.09 4.06 32.49
N GLY A 134 13.39 3.83 32.25
CA GLY A 134 13.95 3.66 30.89
C GLY A 134 14.00 2.21 30.37
N ASN A 135 13.52 1.22 31.13
CA ASN A 135 13.43 -0.18 30.69
C ASN A 135 12.09 -0.50 30.00
N TYR A 136 11.10 0.40 30.05
CA TYR A 136 9.85 0.24 29.33
C TYR A 136 10.03 0.72 27.89
N GLU A 137 9.61 -0.07 26.92
CA GLU A 137 9.61 0.30 25.50
C GLU A 137 8.48 1.31 25.23
N CYS A 138 8.76 2.60 25.40
CA CYS A 138 7.79 3.67 25.17
C CYS A 138 7.55 3.96 23.67
N ASP A 139 8.49 3.58 22.80
CA ASP A 139 8.44 3.88 21.36
C ASP A 139 7.73 2.78 20.53
N VAL A 140 7.32 1.67 21.16
CA VAL A 140 6.62 0.59 20.46
C VAL A 140 5.15 0.99 20.30
N LYS A 141 4.59 0.83 19.09
CA LYS A 141 3.16 1.04 18.84
C LYS A 141 2.34 0.06 19.69
N GLN A 142 1.75 0.56 20.77
CA GLN A 142 0.95 -0.22 21.75
C GLN A 142 -0.51 -0.44 21.33
N ASN A 143 -0.93 0.06 20.16
CA ASN A 143 -2.30 -0.07 19.66
C ASN A 143 -2.60 -1.48 19.10
N ARG A 144 -2.33 -2.52 19.88
CA ARG A 144 -2.73 -3.90 19.57
C ARG A 144 -4.16 -4.08 20.08
N GLN A 145 -5.10 -4.26 19.17
CA GLN A 145 -6.51 -4.46 19.51
C GLN A 145 -6.92 -5.90 19.24
N VAL A 146 -7.75 -6.44 20.13
CA VAL A 146 -8.30 -7.79 19.96
C VAL A 146 -9.24 -7.80 18.77
N HIS A 147 -9.13 -8.84 17.93
CA HIS A 147 -9.98 -9.00 16.76
C HIS A 147 -11.43 -9.33 17.16
N MET A 148 -12.37 -8.57 16.61
CA MET A 148 -13.80 -8.70 16.86
C MET A 148 -14.55 -8.69 15.53
N LEU A 149 -15.53 -9.60 15.38
CA LEU A 149 -16.51 -9.56 14.29
C LEU A 149 -17.61 -8.57 14.66
N HIS A 150 -17.84 -7.61 13.77
CA HIS A 150 -18.89 -6.61 13.90
C HIS A 150 -19.98 -6.88 12.85
N SER A 151 -21.22 -6.60 13.20
CA SER A 151 -22.37 -6.65 12.28
C SER A 151 -23.20 -5.38 12.49
N PHE A 152 -23.83 -4.87 11.43
CA PHE A 152 -24.62 -3.66 11.51
C PHE A 152 -25.81 -3.86 12.46
N GLY A 153 -25.89 -3.06 13.53
CA GLY A 153 -26.90 -3.19 14.59
C GLY A 153 -26.76 -4.39 15.53
N GLY A 154 -25.74 -5.24 15.32
CA GLY A 154 -25.51 -6.44 16.13
C GLY A 154 -24.45 -6.25 17.21
N ARG A 155 -24.39 -7.19 18.16
CA ARG A 155 -23.34 -7.23 19.20
C ARG A 155 -22.01 -7.68 18.58
N ALA A 156 -20.91 -7.03 18.97
CA ALA A 156 -19.57 -7.45 18.62
C ALA A 156 -19.27 -8.85 19.19
N LYS A 157 -18.72 -9.74 18.35
CA LYS A 157 -18.34 -11.10 18.73
C LYS A 157 -16.82 -11.22 18.72
N LEU A 158 -16.24 -11.73 19.80
CA LEU A 158 -14.81 -12.01 19.89
C LEU A 158 -14.41 -13.07 18.88
N ILE A 159 -13.34 -12.82 18.11
CA ILE A 159 -12.66 -13.86 17.33
C ILE A 159 -11.69 -14.56 18.28
N PRO A 160 -11.91 -15.84 18.63
CA PRO A 160 -10.99 -16.55 19.52
C PRO A 160 -9.67 -16.81 18.81
N ALA A 161 -8.56 -16.71 19.55
CA ALA A 161 -7.23 -17.03 19.03
C ALA A 161 -7.07 -18.53 18.72
N VAL A 162 -7.74 -19.39 19.50
CA VAL A 162 -7.75 -20.85 19.33
C VAL A 162 -9.17 -21.33 19.10
N LYS A 163 -9.38 -22.16 18.08
CA LYS A 163 -10.69 -22.72 17.75
C LYS A 163 -10.96 -23.96 18.63
N THR A 164 -12.06 -23.95 19.38
CA THR A 164 -12.50 -25.15 20.12
C THR A 164 -13.26 -26.10 19.20
N LYS A 165 -12.77 -27.33 19.05
CA LYS A 165 -13.45 -28.45 18.40
C LYS A 165 -14.17 -29.27 19.47
N CYS A 166 -15.47 -29.43 19.29
CA CYS A 166 -16.31 -30.23 20.18
C CYS A 166 -16.71 -31.52 19.46
N THR A 167 -16.26 -32.65 20.01
CA THR A 167 -16.48 -33.99 19.48
C THR A 167 -16.67 -34.94 20.66
N SER A 168 -17.62 -35.87 20.54
CA SER A 168 -17.92 -36.85 21.60
C SER A 168 -16.73 -37.74 21.94
N LEU A 169 -15.91 -38.07 20.93
CA LEU A 169 -14.67 -38.84 21.06
C LEU A 169 -13.53 -38.09 20.35
N ASN A 170 -12.52 -37.69 21.11
CA ASN A 170 -11.34 -37.00 20.58
C ASN A 170 -10.29 -38.03 20.13
N ILE A 171 -10.41 -38.49 18.88
CA ILE A 171 -9.52 -39.50 18.25
C ILE A 171 -8.42 -38.81 17.38
N ASP A 172 -8.24 -37.51 17.55
CA ASP A 172 -7.29 -36.72 16.79
C ASP A 172 -5.83 -37.19 17.07
N LYS A 173 -5.11 -37.52 15.99
CA LYS A 173 -3.71 -37.98 16.04
C LYS A 173 -2.86 -37.15 15.09
N CYS A 174 -1.64 -36.86 15.51
CA CYS A 174 -0.68 -36.14 14.69
C CYS A 174 -0.24 -36.99 13.49
N VAL A 175 -0.19 -36.41 12.29
CA VAL A 175 0.23 -37.12 11.06
C VAL A 175 1.71 -37.54 11.13
N ILE A 176 2.55 -36.79 11.86
CA ILE A 176 3.99 -37.02 11.92
C ILE A 176 4.37 -38.00 13.03
N CYS A 177 3.97 -37.72 14.27
CA CYS A 177 4.35 -38.56 15.42
C CYS A 177 3.32 -39.63 15.76
N LEU A 178 2.14 -39.62 15.13
CA LEU A 178 1.03 -40.58 15.34
C LEU A 178 0.48 -40.62 16.78
N GLN A 179 0.98 -39.77 17.67
CA GLN A 179 0.51 -39.60 19.02
C GLN A 179 -0.66 -38.62 19.10
N LYS A 180 -1.48 -38.77 20.13
CA LYS A 180 -2.51 -37.79 20.48
C LYS A 180 -1.82 -36.48 20.88
N PRO A 181 -2.17 -35.33 20.27
CA PRO A 181 -1.58 -34.06 20.65
C PRO A 181 -1.97 -33.72 22.10
N ILE A 182 -1.01 -33.17 22.84
CA ILE A 182 -1.21 -32.68 24.20
C ILE A 182 -1.45 -31.17 24.12
N GLY A 183 -2.60 -30.72 24.62
CA GLY A 183 -2.99 -29.31 24.58
C GLY A 183 -3.40 -28.85 23.19
N ASP A 184 -3.03 -27.61 22.84
CA ASP A 184 -3.37 -27.04 21.55
C ASP A 184 -2.56 -27.69 20.41
N TYR A 185 -3.21 -27.86 19.27
CA TYR A 185 -2.62 -28.44 18.07
C TYR A 185 -3.05 -27.67 16.83
N TYR A 186 -2.49 -28.03 15.68
CA TYR A 186 -2.76 -27.37 14.41
C TYR A 186 -3.57 -28.29 13.50
N GLN A 187 -4.62 -27.76 12.89
CA GLN A 187 -5.45 -28.49 11.95
C GLN A 187 -5.60 -27.71 10.63
N TYR A 188 -5.46 -28.43 9.52
CA TYR A 188 -5.85 -27.97 8.20
C TYR A 188 -6.52 -29.12 7.45
N ARG A 189 -7.77 -28.92 7.02
CA ARG A 189 -8.59 -29.98 6.41
C ARG A 189 -8.65 -31.22 7.33
N ASN A 190 -8.07 -32.34 6.90
CA ASN A 190 -8.04 -33.61 7.63
C ASN A 190 -6.66 -33.90 8.25
N GLU A 191 -5.70 -33.00 8.08
CA GLU A 191 -4.36 -33.15 8.63
C GLU A 191 -4.24 -32.43 9.98
N ILE A 192 -3.64 -33.14 10.93
CA ILE A 192 -3.48 -32.68 12.31
C ILE A 192 -1.99 -32.77 12.65
N LEU A 193 -1.45 -31.70 13.23
CA LEU A 193 -0.07 -31.61 13.68
C LEU A 193 -0.04 -31.17 15.14
N CYS A 194 0.71 -31.89 15.98
CA CYS A 194 0.98 -31.41 17.32
C CYS A 194 1.87 -30.17 17.29
N SER A 195 1.83 -29.36 18.35
CA SER A 195 2.60 -28.11 18.43
C SER A 195 4.11 -28.31 18.15
N ASN A 196 4.70 -29.40 18.65
CA ASN A 196 6.12 -29.70 18.44
C ASN A 196 6.43 -29.99 16.97
N CYS A 197 5.66 -30.87 16.33
CA CYS A 197 5.86 -31.22 14.93
C CYS A 197 5.57 -30.03 13.99
N PHE A 198 4.59 -29.19 14.33
CA PHE A 198 4.30 -27.97 13.58
C PHE A 198 5.47 -26.99 13.65
N ASN A 199 5.95 -26.68 14.86
CA ASN A 199 7.08 -25.76 15.06
C ASN A 199 8.35 -26.26 14.39
N PHE A 200 8.61 -27.57 14.47
CA PHE A 200 9.75 -28.19 13.79
C PHE A 200 9.67 -27.99 12.27
N ASN A 201 8.51 -28.24 11.65
CA ASN A 201 8.33 -28.02 10.21
C ASN A 201 8.31 -26.54 9.84
N TRP A 202 7.88 -25.66 10.75
CA TRP A 202 7.90 -24.21 10.53
C TRP A 202 9.33 -23.66 10.43
N GLN A 203 10.24 -24.21 11.24
CA GLN A 203 11.65 -23.81 11.26
C GLN A 203 12.46 -24.50 10.14
N TRP A 204 12.30 -25.81 9.97
CA TRP A 204 13.19 -26.64 9.14
C TRP A 204 12.60 -27.04 7.77
N GLN A 205 11.29 -26.89 7.57
CA GLN A 205 10.58 -27.17 6.31
C GLN A 205 10.82 -28.58 5.72
N GLU A 206 10.97 -29.59 6.57
CA GLU A 206 11.34 -30.94 6.14
C GLU A 206 10.21 -31.65 5.36
N LYS A 207 8.99 -31.70 5.92
CA LYS A 207 7.84 -32.39 5.28
C LYS A 207 6.87 -31.44 4.61
N PHE A 208 6.66 -30.26 5.18
CA PHE A 208 5.67 -29.29 4.70
C PHE A 208 6.32 -27.95 4.37
N LYS A 209 5.91 -27.39 3.23
CA LYS A 209 6.30 -26.02 2.84
C LYS A 209 5.64 -25.00 3.76
N ARG A 210 6.32 -23.87 4.00
CA ARG A 210 5.81 -22.80 4.88
C ARG A 210 4.49 -22.20 4.41
N THR A 211 4.27 -22.08 3.10
CA THR A 211 3.00 -21.62 2.52
C THR A 211 1.82 -22.53 2.88
N TYR A 212 2.07 -23.84 2.98
CA TYR A 212 1.08 -24.81 3.39
C TYR A 212 0.80 -24.72 4.90
N LEU A 213 1.86 -24.58 5.72
CA LEU A 213 1.75 -24.43 7.17
C LEU A 213 1.00 -23.15 7.59
N GLN A 214 1.08 -22.08 6.80
CA GLN A 214 0.31 -20.84 7.04
C GLN A 214 -1.21 -21.04 6.99
N ALA A 215 -1.69 -22.08 6.30
CA ALA A 215 -3.12 -22.39 6.22
C ALA A 215 -3.65 -23.12 7.47
N PHE A 216 -2.77 -23.62 8.33
CA PHE A 216 -3.18 -24.33 9.55
C PHE A 216 -3.74 -23.35 10.59
N GLN A 217 -4.81 -23.80 11.24
CA GLN A 217 -5.41 -23.08 12.35
C GLN A 217 -5.11 -23.79 13.66
N LYS A 218 -4.89 -23.02 14.71
CA LYS A 218 -4.71 -23.54 16.06
C LYS A 218 -6.06 -23.98 16.62
N VAL A 219 -6.14 -25.23 17.05
CA VAL A 219 -7.34 -25.91 17.52
C VAL A 219 -7.08 -26.53 18.90
N ARG A 220 -8.12 -26.56 19.73
CA ARG A 220 -8.16 -27.32 20.99
C ARG A 220 -9.40 -28.19 21.06
N ASP A 221 -9.33 -29.25 21.85
CA ASP A 221 -10.48 -30.08 22.17
C ASP A 221 -11.38 -29.44 23.25
N CYS A 222 -12.62 -29.92 23.34
CA CYS A 222 -13.61 -29.44 24.30
C CYS A 222 -13.46 -30.01 25.72
N SER A 223 -12.52 -30.93 25.94
CA SER A 223 -12.38 -31.73 27.18
C SER A 223 -12.26 -30.89 28.45
N TYR A 224 -11.61 -29.72 28.37
CA TYR A 224 -11.48 -28.81 29.52
C TYR A 224 -12.80 -28.08 29.86
N ILE A 225 -13.70 -27.90 28.90
CA ILE A 225 -14.94 -27.12 29.09
C ILE A 225 -16.09 -28.01 29.54
N HIS A 226 -16.24 -29.17 28.90
CA HIS A 226 -17.31 -30.12 29.18
C HIS A 226 -16.89 -31.55 28.86
N ASP A 227 -17.53 -32.49 29.54
CA ASP A 227 -17.41 -33.91 29.27
C ASP A 227 -18.60 -34.41 28.45
N HIS A 228 -18.37 -35.40 27.61
CA HIS A 228 -19.37 -36.07 26.79
C HIS A 228 -19.77 -37.44 27.31
N ALA A 229 -18.97 -38.07 28.18
CA ALA A 229 -19.18 -39.43 28.67
C ALA A 229 -19.48 -40.45 27.55
N GLY A 230 -18.89 -40.26 26.36
CA GLY A 230 -19.10 -41.11 25.18
C GLY A 230 -20.42 -40.87 24.42
N THR A 231 -21.24 -39.90 24.83
CA THR A 231 -22.51 -39.56 24.17
C THR A 231 -22.44 -38.21 23.45
N SER A 232 -23.50 -37.83 22.72
CA SER A 232 -23.61 -36.50 22.12
C SER A 232 -23.97 -35.41 23.13
N ALA A 233 -24.48 -35.78 24.31
CA ALA A 233 -24.78 -34.84 25.38
C ALA A 233 -23.48 -34.26 25.95
N LYS A 234 -23.56 -33.06 26.54
CA LYS A 234 -22.43 -32.42 27.20
C LYS A 234 -22.76 -32.07 28.64
N ILE A 235 -21.85 -32.40 29.54
CA ILE A 235 -21.89 -32.06 30.95
C ILE A 235 -20.87 -30.95 31.16
N GLN A 236 -21.33 -29.74 31.49
CA GLN A 236 -20.44 -28.60 31.71
C GLN A 236 -19.56 -28.85 32.93
N LEU A 237 -18.24 -28.83 32.72
CA LEU A 237 -17.25 -28.83 33.81
C LEU A 237 -16.97 -27.40 34.27
N ILE A 238 -17.12 -26.44 33.35
CA ILE A 238 -16.83 -25.03 33.54
C ILE A 238 -18.04 -24.20 33.12
N ASP A 239 -18.39 -23.21 33.93
CA ASP A 239 -19.46 -22.26 33.62
C ASP A 239 -19.19 -21.46 32.34
N ASP A 240 -20.25 -21.17 31.57
CA ASP A 240 -20.12 -20.38 30.35
C ASP A 240 -19.54 -18.97 30.58
N LYS A 241 -19.77 -18.39 31.76
CA LYS A 241 -19.24 -17.07 32.13
C LYS A 241 -17.72 -17.11 32.27
N THR A 242 -17.20 -18.16 32.89
CA THR A 242 -15.75 -18.33 33.09
C THR A 242 -15.10 -18.71 31.77
N THR A 243 -15.72 -19.56 30.93
CA THR A 243 -15.26 -19.87 29.57
C THR A 243 -15.11 -18.59 28.72
N LYS A 244 -16.11 -17.71 28.71
CA LYS A 244 -16.05 -16.42 28.01
C LYS A 244 -14.93 -15.51 28.53
N LYS A 245 -14.71 -15.49 29.86
CA LYS A 245 -13.63 -14.72 30.48
C LYS A 245 -12.26 -15.25 30.05
N LEU A 246 -12.08 -16.57 29.99
CA LEU A 246 -10.85 -17.21 29.54
C LEU A 246 -10.58 -16.91 28.07
N GLN A 247 -11.59 -17.05 27.19
CA GLN A 247 -11.45 -16.70 25.76
C GLN A 247 -11.03 -15.25 25.55
N ARG A 248 -11.58 -14.30 26.31
CA ARG A 248 -11.17 -12.89 26.25
C ARG A 248 -9.73 -12.67 26.69
N LYS A 249 -9.30 -13.34 27.77
CA LYS A 249 -7.91 -13.28 28.23
C LYS A 249 -6.96 -13.87 27.19
N GLU A 250 -7.30 -15.02 26.64
CA GLU A 250 -6.50 -15.70 25.62
C GLU A 250 -6.34 -14.83 24.37
N ALA A 251 -7.43 -14.24 23.87
CA ALA A 251 -7.40 -13.35 22.71
C ALA A 251 -6.62 -12.04 22.96
N TYR A 252 -6.53 -11.59 24.22
CA TYR A 252 -5.66 -10.48 24.59
C TYR A 252 -4.18 -10.91 24.64
N LEU A 253 -3.89 -12.05 25.27
CA LEU A 253 -2.52 -12.57 25.37
C LEU A 253 -1.91 -12.91 24.00
N SER A 254 -2.72 -13.40 23.05
CA SER A 254 -2.25 -13.69 21.68
C SER A 254 -1.74 -12.46 20.93
N LEU A 255 -2.08 -11.23 21.38
CA LEU A 255 -1.52 -10.01 20.80
C LEU A 255 -0.04 -9.82 21.14
N TYR A 256 0.43 -10.42 22.24
CA TYR A 256 1.79 -10.26 22.75
C TYR A 256 2.64 -11.52 22.53
N TRP A 257 2.00 -12.69 22.59
CA TRP A 257 2.64 -14.00 22.39
C TRP A 257 1.97 -14.75 21.21
N PRO A 258 2.38 -14.45 19.97
CA PRO A 258 1.87 -15.11 18.77
C PRO A 258 2.33 -16.57 18.64
#